data_AF-A0A3C0QIY2-F1
#
_entry.id   AF-A0A3C0QIY2-F1
#
_cell.length_a   1.000
_cell.length_b   1.000
_cell.length_c   1.000
_cell.angle_alpha   90.00
_cell.angle_beta   90.00
_cell.angle_gamma   90.00
#
_symmetry.space_group_name_H-M   'P 1'
#
loop_
_entity.id
_entity.type
_entity.pdbx_description
1 polymer ?
#
loop_
_entity_poly.entity_id
_entity_poly.type
_entity_poly.pdbx_seq_one_letter_code
_entity_poly.pdbx_strand_id
1 'polypeptide(L)'
;MSMFSQLVLSDSIEIKTTPEKIWEFFTNLEKNYKAWHPQDHILFKWTKGKPMETGSCWYGEEVVRGKIFRLKGTIGEVIPNRKIVLKYSFPISSVAPRVEWLIEPRGPNSIFTAKSYLRAGGFFLKYFKKEMEPKIEMHYEHVKGEGENLKKFLEQ
;
A
#
# COMPACT_ATOMS: atom_id res chain seq x y z
N MET A 1 5.34 14.65 24.31
CA MET A 1 5.28 14.25 22.89
C MET A 1 6.23 13.08 22.70
N SER A 2 5.71 11.93 22.26
CA SER A 2 6.50 10.68 22.19
C SER A 2 7.53 10.74 21.06
N MET A 3 8.78 10.36 21.34
CA MET A 3 9.82 10.13 20.32
C MET A 3 9.45 9.03 19.31
N PHE A 4 8.41 8.25 19.60
CA PHE A 4 7.96 7.09 18.82
C PHE A 4 6.59 7.27 18.16
N SER A 5 6.06 8.50 18.05
CA SER A 5 4.78 8.71 17.36
C SER A 5 4.86 8.20 15.91
N GLN A 6 3.84 7.50 15.43
CA GLN A 6 3.80 7.08 14.02
C GLN A 6 3.27 8.23 13.17
N LEU A 7 3.93 8.50 12.05
CA LEU A 7 3.36 9.30 10.98
C LEU A 7 2.50 8.37 10.12
N VAL A 8 1.24 8.73 9.92
CA VAL A 8 0.33 8.02 9.02
C VAL A 8 0.12 8.88 7.79
N LEU A 9 0.57 8.37 6.65
CA LEU A 9 0.27 8.95 5.34
C LEU A 9 -0.92 8.21 4.76
N SER A 10 -1.89 8.91 4.20
CA SER A 10 -3.07 8.28 3.64
C SER A 10 -3.60 9.03 2.43
N ASP A 11 -4.07 8.29 1.45
CA ASP A 11 -4.84 8.81 0.32
C ASP A 11 -6.10 7.96 0.10
N SER A 12 -7.16 8.59 -0.38
CA SER A 12 -8.46 7.96 -0.58
C SER A 12 -9.03 8.33 -1.94
N ILE A 13 -9.60 7.35 -2.63
CA ILE A 13 -10.25 7.55 -3.92
C ILE A 13 -11.59 6.81 -3.98
N GLU A 14 -12.59 7.47 -4.55
CA GLU A 14 -13.88 6.83 -4.87
C GLU A 14 -13.82 6.17 -6.24
N ILE A 15 -14.23 4.90 -6.27
CA ILE A 15 -14.23 4.04 -7.46
C ILE A 15 -15.65 3.54 -7.69
N LYS A 16 -16.15 3.66 -8.92
CA LYS A 16 -17.45 3.17 -9.37
C LYS A 16 -17.44 1.65 -9.55
N THR A 17 -17.29 0.94 -8.44
CA THR A 17 -17.20 -0.52 -8.39
C THR A 17 -17.62 -1.03 -7.01
N THR A 18 -17.76 -2.35 -6.85
CA THR A 18 -18.10 -2.98 -5.57
C THR A 18 -16.85 -3.35 -4.75
N PRO A 19 -16.95 -3.47 -3.42
CA PRO A 19 -15.84 -3.92 -2.59
C PRO A 19 -15.26 -5.28 -3.00
N GLU A 20 -16.12 -6.18 -3.51
CA GLU A 20 -15.76 -7.52 -3.97
C GLU A 20 -14.82 -7.46 -5.19
N LYS A 21 -15.06 -6.53 -6.13
CA LYS A 21 -14.20 -6.36 -7.31
C LYS A 21 -12.83 -5.79 -6.94
N ILE A 22 -12.78 -4.84 -6.01
CA ILE A 22 -11.51 -4.32 -5.46
C ILE A 22 -10.77 -5.44 -4.72
N TRP A 23 -11.49 -6.24 -3.94
CA TRP A 23 -10.92 -7.39 -3.24
C TRP A 23 -10.35 -8.43 -4.21
N GLU A 24 -11.12 -8.81 -5.23
CA GLU A 24 -10.72 -9.74 -6.26
C GLU A 24 -9.46 -9.26 -6.98
N PHE A 25 -9.37 -7.96 -7.28
CA PHE A 25 -8.19 -7.34 -7.85
C PHE A 25 -6.95 -7.61 -6.99
N PHE A 26 -7.04 -7.38 -5.68
CA PHE A 26 -5.92 -7.59 -4.76
C PHE A 26 -5.60 -9.08 -4.53
N THR A 27 -6.59 -9.98 -4.51
CA THR A 27 -6.31 -11.42 -4.44
C THR A 27 -5.53 -11.93 -5.65
N ASN A 28 -5.64 -11.25 -6.79
CA ASN A 28 -4.96 -11.57 -8.04
C ASN A 28 -3.72 -10.70 -8.32
N LEU A 29 -3.05 -10.18 -7.28
CA LEU A 29 -1.88 -9.30 -7.43
C LEU A 29 -0.76 -9.89 -8.31
N GLU A 30 -0.50 -11.20 -8.30
CA GLU A 30 0.54 -11.76 -9.19
C GLU A 30 0.28 -11.49 -10.68
N LYS A 31 -1.00 -11.36 -11.08
CA LYS A 31 -1.40 -10.98 -12.44
C LYS A 31 -1.55 -9.47 -12.57
N ASN A 32 -2.17 -8.84 -11.59
CA ASN A 32 -2.61 -7.45 -11.68
C ASN A 32 -1.51 -6.44 -11.36
N TYR A 33 -0.48 -6.81 -10.59
CA TYR A 33 0.48 -5.86 -10.01
C TYR A 33 1.20 -5.01 -11.07
N LYS A 34 1.72 -5.63 -12.13
CA LYS A 34 2.37 -4.90 -13.23
C LYS A 34 1.37 -4.05 -14.02
N ALA A 35 0.15 -4.53 -14.24
CA ALA A 35 -0.88 -3.76 -14.94
C ALA A 35 -1.41 -2.59 -14.10
N TRP A 36 -1.37 -2.73 -12.77
CA TRP A 36 -1.83 -1.74 -11.81
C TRP A 36 -0.98 -0.47 -11.86
N HIS A 37 0.33 -0.61 -11.90
CA HIS A 37 1.22 0.54 -12.02
C HIS A 37 2.40 0.24 -12.95
N PRO A 38 2.19 0.25 -14.28
CA PRO A 38 3.16 -0.29 -15.24
C PRO A 38 4.53 0.40 -15.28
N GLN A 39 4.60 1.64 -14.80
CA GLN A 39 5.84 2.41 -14.75
C GLN A 39 6.74 1.98 -13.59
N ASP A 40 6.13 1.55 -12.48
CA ASP A 40 6.83 1.29 -11.22
C ASP A 40 6.82 -0.21 -10.87
N HIS A 41 5.70 -0.90 -11.02
CA HIS A 41 5.55 -2.29 -10.61
C HIS A 41 6.19 -3.29 -11.58
N ILE A 42 7.10 -4.12 -11.06
CA ILE A 42 7.79 -5.14 -11.84
C ILE A 42 7.16 -6.51 -11.61
N LEU A 43 7.06 -6.94 -10.35
CA LEU A 43 6.68 -8.29 -9.99
C LEU A 43 6.05 -8.35 -8.59
N PHE A 44 5.00 -9.14 -8.42
CA PHE A 44 4.50 -9.55 -7.12
C PHE A 44 4.35 -11.08 -7.09
N LYS A 45 4.71 -11.70 -5.96
CA LYS A 45 4.61 -13.14 -5.75
C LYS A 45 4.17 -13.48 -4.34
N TRP A 46 3.26 -14.43 -4.21
CA TRP A 46 3.00 -15.11 -2.96
C TRP A 46 4.09 -16.15 -2.73
N THR A 47 4.79 -16.05 -1.61
CA THR A 47 5.91 -16.95 -1.29
C THR A 47 5.53 -18.04 -0.29
N LYS A 48 4.42 -17.84 0.45
CA LYS A 48 3.86 -18.82 1.38
C LYS A 48 2.40 -18.49 1.67
N GLY A 49 1.55 -19.50 1.81
CA GLY A 49 0.14 -19.32 2.15
C GLY A 49 -0.72 -18.90 0.96
N LYS A 50 -2.02 -18.69 1.19
CA LYS A 50 -2.96 -18.27 0.14
C LYS A 50 -3.02 -16.74 0.01
N PRO A 51 -3.41 -16.21 -1.16
CA PRO A 51 -3.61 -14.78 -1.33
C PRO A 51 -4.55 -14.20 -0.28
N MET A 52 -4.16 -13.06 0.30
CA MET A 52 -4.97 -12.31 1.29
C MET A 52 -5.43 -13.12 2.51
N GLU A 53 -4.64 -14.13 2.92
CA GLU A 53 -4.83 -14.85 4.17
C GLU A 53 -3.84 -14.34 5.22
N THR A 54 -4.30 -14.10 6.46
CA THR A 54 -3.43 -13.70 7.57
C THR A 54 -2.28 -14.68 7.74
N GLY A 55 -1.05 -14.15 7.79
CA GLY A 55 0.17 -14.94 7.91
C GLY A 55 0.80 -15.38 6.58
N SER A 56 0.12 -15.18 5.44
CA SER A 56 0.72 -15.42 4.13
C SER A 56 1.91 -14.48 3.87
N CYS A 57 2.94 -14.99 3.21
CA CYS A 57 4.14 -14.23 2.87
C CYS A 57 4.10 -13.78 1.42
N TRP A 58 4.64 -12.59 1.15
CA TRP A 58 4.69 -12.01 -0.17
C TRP A 58 6.06 -11.40 -0.48
N TYR A 59 6.36 -11.30 -1.76
CA TYR A 59 7.55 -10.66 -2.33
C TYR A 59 7.10 -9.73 -3.45
N GLY A 60 7.64 -8.51 -3.48
CA GLY A 60 7.35 -7.50 -4.49
C GLY A 60 8.65 -6.87 -5.03
N GLU A 61 8.64 -6.49 -6.29
CA GLU A 61 9.69 -5.69 -6.91
C GLU A 61 9.06 -4.47 -7.60
N GLU A 62 9.60 -3.30 -7.30
CA GLU A 62 9.13 -2.03 -7.84
C GLU A 62 10.33 -1.12 -8.17
N VAL A 63 10.18 -0.27 -9.18
CA VAL A 63 11.14 0.77 -9.53
C VAL A 63 10.77 2.02 -8.72
N VAL A 64 11.65 2.41 -7.81
CA VAL A 64 11.54 3.67 -7.09
C VAL A 64 12.79 4.49 -7.39
N ARG A 65 12.61 5.67 -8.01
CA ARG A 65 13.71 6.57 -8.41
C ARG A 65 14.74 5.90 -9.32
N GLY A 66 14.29 5.09 -10.28
CA GLY A 66 15.16 4.39 -11.23
C GLY A 66 15.97 3.24 -10.61
N LYS A 67 15.69 2.86 -9.36
CA LYS A 67 16.30 1.71 -8.69
C LYS A 67 15.25 0.66 -8.39
N ILE A 68 15.63 -0.61 -8.54
CA ILE A 68 14.77 -1.74 -8.16
C ILE A 68 14.80 -1.89 -6.64
N PHE A 69 13.63 -1.69 -6.03
CA PHE A 69 13.36 -1.98 -4.64
C PHE A 69 12.72 -3.36 -4.52
N ARG A 70 13.24 -4.15 -3.59
CA ARG A 70 12.74 -5.49 -3.29
C ARG A 70 12.04 -5.47 -1.95
N LEU A 71 10.74 -5.66 -1.99
CA LEU A 71 9.86 -5.67 -0.84
C LEU A 71 9.54 -7.12 -0.49
N LYS A 72 9.44 -7.40 0.81
CA LYS A 72 8.92 -8.68 1.29
C LYS A 72 8.23 -8.49 2.62
N GLY A 73 7.28 -9.35 2.91
CA GLY A 73 6.42 -9.15 4.06
C GLY A 73 5.46 -10.29 4.33
N THR A 74 4.58 -10.04 5.29
CA THR A 74 3.49 -10.95 5.65
C THR A 74 2.17 -10.20 5.65
N ILE A 75 1.08 -10.91 5.36
CA ILE A 75 -0.27 -10.39 5.56
C ILE A 75 -0.57 -10.39 7.07
N GLY A 76 -1.01 -9.24 7.56
CA GLY A 76 -1.48 -9.03 8.91
C GLY A 76 -2.97 -9.34 9.04
N GLU A 77 -3.70 -8.44 9.69
CA GLU A 77 -5.15 -8.53 9.82
C GLU A 77 -5.81 -8.45 8.44
N VAL A 78 -6.82 -9.28 8.24
CA VAL A 78 -7.65 -9.31 7.04
C VAL A 78 -9.11 -9.34 7.43
N ILE A 79 -9.90 -8.45 6.82
CA ILE A 79 -11.35 -8.49 6.82
C ILE A 79 -11.78 -8.52 5.35
N PRO A 80 -12.34 -9.63 4.84
CA PRO A 80 -12.73 -9.75 3.44
C PRO A 80 -13.57 -8.57 2.95
N ASN A 81 -13.27 -8.07 1.76
CA ASN A 81 -13.92 -6.93 1.11
C ASN A 81 -13.93 -5.63 1.93
N ARG A 82 -13.03 -5.50 2.92
CA ARG A 82 -13.00 -4.34 3.83
C ARG A 82 -11.61 -3.88 4.23
N LYS A 83 -10.71 -4.81 4.57
CA LYS A 83 -9.40 -4.47 5.13
C LYS A 83 -8.34 -5.50 4.79
N ILE A 84 -7.18 -5.02 4.37
CA ILE A 84 -5.96 -5.83 4.18
C ILE A 84 -4.81 -5.07 4.84
N VAL A 85 -4.08 -5.74 5.75
CA VAL A 85 -2.85 -5.18 6.33
C VAL A 85 -1.65 -5.90 5.74
N LEU A 86 -0.72 -5.17 5.13
CA LEU A 86 0.55 -5.70 4.66
C LEU A 86 1.65 -5.24 5.60
N LYS A 87 2.36 -6.18 6.22
CA LYS A 87 3.50 -5.89 7.10
C LYS A 87 4.80 -6.13 6.35
N TYR A 88 5.71 -5.18 6.39
CA TYR A 88 7.03 -5.36 5.80
C TYR A 88 7.92 -6.21 6.72
N SER A 89 8.90 -6.88 6.12
CA SER A 89 9.98 -7.55 6.85
C SER A 89 11.13 -6.58 7.16
N PHE A 90 12.01 -6.98 8.09
CA PHE A 90 13.27 -6.29 8.32
C PHE A 90 14.14 -6.31 7.04
N PRO A 91 14.85 -5.23 6.70
CA PRO A 91 15.02 -3.98 7.46
C PRO A 91 13.93 -2.93 7.27
N ILE A 92 13.08 -3.04 6.24
CA ILE A 92 12.08 -2.03 5.90
C ILE A 92 11.11 -1.77 7.06
N SER A 93 10.72 -2.83 7.79
CA SER A 93 9.83 -2.75 8.95
C SER A 93 10.31 -1.82 10.08
N SER A 94 11.61 -1.51 10.14
CA SER A 94 12.19 -0.57 11.10
C SER A 94 11.80 0.88 10.82
N VAL A 95 11.47 1.20 9.56
CA VAL A 95 11.07 2.53 9.08
C VAL A 95 9.58 2.54 8.74
N ALA A 96 9.14 1.61 7.90
CA ALA A 96 7.74 1.46 7.50
C ALA A 96 7.23 0.11 8.00
N PRO A 97 6.59 0.03 9.19
CA PRO A 97 6.13 -1.24 9.73
C PRO A 97 5.04 -1.92 8.88
N ARG A 98 4.13 -1.15 8.26
CA ARG A 98 2.99 -1.69 7.52
C ARG A 98 2.33 -0.68 6.59
N VAL A 99 1.56 -1.22 5.65
CA VAL A 99 0.52 -0.53 4.87
C VAL A 99 -0.82 -1.17 5.20
N GLU A 100 -1.88 -0.36 5.20
CA GLU A 100 -3.26 -0.83 5.33
C GLU A 100 -4.05 -0.37 4.10
N TRP A 101 -4.81 -1.29 3.53
CA TRP A 101 -5.76 -1.03 2.46
C TRP A 101 -7.16 -1.20 3.02
N LEU A 102 -7.96 -0.15 2.95
CA LEU A 102 -9.34 -0.12 3.42
C LEU A 102 -10.27 0.02 2.22
N ILE A 103 -11.38 -0.71 2.26
CA ILE A 103 -12.40 -0.76 1.23
C ILE A 103 -13.75 -0.52 1.91
N GLU A 104 -14.35 0.62 1.65
CA GLU A 104 -15.62 1.02 2.27
C GLU A 104 -16.73 1.08 1.22
N PRO A 105 -17.88 0.41 1.42
CA PRO A 105 -18.99 0.51 0.49
C PRO A 105 -19.62 1.91 0.52
N ARG A 106 -19.94 2.47 -0.65
CA ARG A 106 -20.63 3.75 -0.81
C ARG A 106 -21.71 3.65 -1.88
N GLY A 107 -22.85 3.04 -1.52
CA GLY A 107 -23.95 2.80 -2.47
C GLY A 107 -23.50 1.91 -3.64
N PRO A 108 -23.61 2.35 -4.90
CA PRO A 108 -23.10 1.60 -6.06
C PRO A 108 -21.57 1.69 -6.23
N ASN A 109 -20.90 2.53 -5.44
CA ASN A 109 -19.47 2.80 -5.50
C ASN A 109 -18.76 2.24 -4.26
N SER A 110 -17.44 2.35 -4.25
CA SER A 110 -16.59 2.03 -3.10
C SER A 110 -15.54 3.11 -2.89
N ILE A 111 -15.17 3.37 -1.64
CA ILE A 111 -14.01 4.18 -1.30
C ILE A 111 -12.84 3.24 -1.01
N PHE A 112 -11.75 3.40 -1.75
CA PHE A 112 -10.48 2.76 -1.46
C PHE A 112 -9.57 3.74 -0.74
N THR A 113 -9.00 3.34 0.40
CA THR A 113 -8.02 4.14 1.14
C THR A 113 -6.75 3.33 1.37
N ALA A 114 -5.62 3.87 0.94
CA ALA A 114 -4.30 3.34 1.26
C ALA A 114 -3.68 4.14 2.40
N LYS A 115 -3.22 3.46 3.45
CA LYS A 115 -2.56 4.07 4.61
C LYS A 115 -1.17 3.47 4.80
N SER A 116 -0.16 4.32 4.81
CA SER A 116 1.23 3.94 5.07
C SER A 116 1.66 4.43 6.44
N TYR A 117 2.16 3.52 7.26
CA TYR A 117 2.61 3.82 8.61
C TYR A 117 4.13 3.95 8.60
N LEU A 118 4.62 5.12 9.00
CA LEU A 118 6.04 5.42 9.11
C LEU A 118 6.43 5.67 10.56
N ARG A 119 7.55 5.07 10.98
CA ARG A 119 8.24 5.32 12.26
C ARG A 119 9.09 6.58 12.13
N ALA A 120 8.47 7.67 11.68
CA ALA A 120 9.05 9.01 11.61
C ALA A 120 8.29 9.90 12.61
N GLY A 121 8.61 9.75 13.89
CA GLY A 121 7.94 10.50 14.95
C GLY A 121 8.23 11.99 14.94
N GLY A 122 7.52 12.74 15.79
CA GLY A 122 7.59 14.21 15.83
C GLY A 122 9.01 14.75 16.00
N PHE A 123 9.92 13.99 16.62
CA PHE A 123 11.34 14.33 16.70
C PHE A 123 12.03 14.33 15.32
N PHE A 124 11.90 13.23 14.55
CA PHE A 124 12.50 13.14 13.21
C PHE A 124 11.91 14.17 12.25
N LEU A 125 10.59 14.38 12.29
CA LEU A 125 9.94 15.40 11.46
C LEU A 125 10.37 16.83 11.82
N LYS A 126 10.63 17.12 13.10
CA LYS A 126 11.04 18.46 13.54
C LYS A 126 12.47 18.80 13.12
N TYR A 127 13.41 17.86 13.25
CA TYR A 127 14.84 18.13 13.02
C TYR A 127 15.32 17.80 11.59
N PHE A 128 14.65 16.87 10.88
CA PHE A 128 15.01 16.47 9.51
C PHE A 128 13.93 16.86 8.49
N LYS A 129 13.12 17.88 8.80
CA LYS A 129 11.97 18.32 7.99
C LYS A 129 12.29 18.45 6.50
N LYS A 130 13.35 19.19 6.16
CA LYS A 130 13.78 19.46 4.78
C LYS A 130 14.14 18.20 3.99
N GLU A 131 14.62 17.15 4.66
CA GLU A 131 14.95 15.87 4.01
C GLU A 131 13.74 14.94 3.90
N MET A 132 12.76 15.10 4.78
CA MET A 132 11.58 14.26 4.87
C MET A 132 10.43 14.75 3.98
N GLU A 133 10.24 16.06 3.85
CA GLU A 133 9.21 16.66 2.98
C GLU A 133 9.19 16.09 1.56
N PRO A 134 10.29 16.10 0.79
CA PRO A 134 10.26 15.56 -0.57
C PRO A 134 9.98 14.04 -0.59
N LYS A 135 10.39 13.30 0.45
CA LYS A 135 10.12 11.85 0.55
C LYS A 135 8.64 11.57 0.84
N ILE A 136 8.02 12.40 1.66
CA ILE A 136 6.59 12.31 1.99
C ILE A 136 5.76 12.70 0.76
N GLU A 137 6.14 13.77 0.06
CA GLU A 137 5.48 14.24 -1.16
C GLU A 137 5.55 13.18 -2.26
N MET A 138 6.73 12.62 -2.54
CA MET A 138 6.87 11.51 -3.49
C MET A 138 6.04 10.29 -3.11
N HIS A 139 6.00 9.94 -1.81
CA HIS A 139 5.16 8.82 -1.36
C HIS A 139 3.69 9.10 -1.62
N TYR A 140 3.23 10.33 -1.37
CA TYR A 140 1.86 10.74 -1.65
C TYR A 140 1.54 10.68 -3.15
N GLU A 141 2.42 11.19 -4.01
CA GLU A 141 2.27 11.12 -5.46
C GLU A 141 2.16 9.68 -5.97
N HIS A 142 3.02 8.79 -5.47
CA HIS A 142 3.01 7.38 -5.84
C HIS A 142 1.70 6.69 -5.42
N VAL A 143 1.30 6.80 -4.14
CA VAL A 143 0.05 6.18 -3.64
C VAL A 143 -1.18 6.75 -4.34
N LYS A 144 -1.20 8.05 -4.61
CA LYS A 144 -2.27 8.69 -5.39
C LYS A 144 -2.34 8.13 -6.81
N GLY A 145 -1.18 7.99 -7.48
CA GLY A 145 -1.08 7.39 -8.80
C GLY A 145 -1.57 5.93 -8.84
N GLU A 146 -1.22 5.13 -7.83
CA GLU A 146 -1.74 3.77 -7.66
C GLU A 146 -3.27 3.76 -7.51
N GLY A 147 -3.84 4.66 -6.71
CA GLY A 147 -5.28 4.81 -6.54
C GLY A 147 -6.00 5.19 -7.84
N GLU A 148 -5.47 6.16 -8.58
CA GLU A 148 -6.00 6.58 -9.87
C GLU A 148 -5.94 5.47 -10.93
N ASN A 149 -4.85 4.68 -10.95
CA ASN A 149 -4.74 3.56 -11.87
C ASN A 149 -5.66 2.40 -11.50
N LEU A 150 -5.82 2.11 -10.19
CA LEU A 150 -6.80 1.14 -9.70
C LEU A 150 -8.21 1.53 -10.15
N LYS A 151 -8.56 2.81 -9.98
CA LYS A 151 -9.84 3.36 -10.44
C LYS A 151 -10.03 3.13 -11.93
N LYS A 152 -9.07 3.54 -12.76
CA LYS A 152 -9.13 3.35 -14.22
C LYS A 152 -9.23 1.87 -14.62
N PHE A 153 -8.60 0.97 -13.87
CA PHE A 153 -8.66 -0.46 -14.14
C PHE A 153 -10.03 -1.05 -13.85
N LEU A 154 -10.68 -0.63 -12.76
CA LEU A 154 -11.94 -1.21 -12.26
C LEU A 154 -13.21 -0.54 -12.80
N GLU A 155 -13.11 0.66 -13.37
CA GLU A 155 -14.23 1.40 -13.96
C GLU A 155 -14.37 1.19 -15.49
N GLN A 156 -13.47 0.43 -16.11
CA GLN A 156 -13.64 -0.07 -17.49
C GLN A 156 -14.82 -1.02 -17.58
#